data_AF-A0A3M1WRT3-F1
#
_entry.id   AF-A0A3M1WRT3-F1
#
_cell.length_a   1.000
_cell.length_b   1.000
_cell.length_c   1.000
_cell.angle_alpha   90.00
_cell.angle_beta   90.00
_cell.angle_gamma   90.00
#
_symmetry.space_group_name_H-M   'P 1'
#
loop_
_entity.id
_entity.type
_entity.pdbx_description
1 polymer ?
#
loop_
_entity_poly.entity_id
_entity_poly.type
_entity_poly.pdbx_seq_one_letter_code
_entity_poly.pdbx_strand_id
1 'polypeptide(L)'
;MASLADIEQHTRRYADARDLLASRVQALQDDIEQAKRRKLPGIKKAAAAAAEARDKLRAAIEESPELFQKPRTLIIAGIRVGFTKGSGKISFDDPARVVALIRRHYPDQADALIKVTEAPVRKALGNLSVSELKRIGVTVEETGDQVVIKPTDSEVDKLVNALLADAERIEAEGAAA
;
A
#
# COMPACT_ATOMS: atom_id res chain seq x y z
N MET A 1 -3.33 45.36 -1.94
CA MET A 1 -2.19 44.56 -2.41
C MET A 1 -1.33 44.25 -1.20
N ALA A 2 -0.88 43.01 -1.02
CA ALA A 2 0.10 42.70 0.03
C ALA A 2 1.43 43.36 -0.32
N SER A 3 2.09 43.97 0.66
CA SER A 3 3.45 44.46 0.52
C SER A 3 4.45 43.31 0.62
N LEU A 4 5.69 43.54 0.18
CA LEU A 4 6.76 42.55 0.38
C LEU A 4 6.97 42.25 1.89
N ALA A 5 6.79 43.26 2.75
CA ALA A 5 6.87 43.08 4.20
C ALA A 5 5.76 42.16 4.75
N ASP A 6 4.54 42.23 4.19
CA ASP A 6 3.45 41.32 4.58
C ASP A 6 3.78 39.89 4.15
N ILE A 7 4.32 39.71 2.94
CA ILE A 7 4.75 38.40 2.44
C ILE A 7 5.86 37.82 3.33
N GLU A 8 6.88 38.61 3.66
CA GLU A 8 7.95 38.19 4.57
C GLU A 8 7.41 37.77 5.95
N GLN A 9 6.45 38.52 6.51
CA GLN A 9 5.83 38.17 7.77
C GLN A 9 5.04 36.85 7.67
N HIS A 10 4.26 36.66 6.62
CA HIS A 10 3.50 35.43 6.38
C HIS A 10 4.42 34.23 6.15
N THR A 11 5.49 34.39 5.38
CA THR A 11 6.50 33.35 5.16
C THR A 11 7.16 32.93 6.48
N ARG A 12 7.49 33.87 7.37
CA ARG A 12 8.03 33.55 8.71
C ARG A 12 7.06 32.72 9.54
N ARG A 13 5.79 33.15 9.62
CA ARG A 13 4.76 32.40 10.36
C ARG A 13 4.53 31.00 9.80
N TYR A 14 4.54 30.87 8.47
CA TYR A 14 4.44 29.58 7.80
C TYR A 14 5.65 28.68 8.12
N ALA A 15 6.87 29.22 8.09
CA ALA A 15 8.07 28.49 8.47
C ALA A 15 8.00 27.98 9.91
N ASP A 16 7.66 28.84 10.87
CA ASP A 16 7.53 28.46 12.30
C ASP A 16 6.48 27.35 12.51
N ALA A 17 5.32 27.47 11.85
CA ALA A 17 4.26 26.47 11.94
C ALA A 17 4.68 25.13 11.32
N ARG A 18 5.42 25.18 10.22
CA ARG A 18 5.95 24.00 9.55
C ARG A 18 7.02 23.30 10.40
N ASP A 19 7.92 24.06 11.02
CA ASP A 19 8.96 23.52 11.91
C ASP A 19 8.34 22.84 13.12
N LEU A 20 7.29 23.43 13.69
CA LEU A 20 6.51 22.79 14.76
C LEU A 20 5.87 21.49 14.28
N LEU A 21 5.25 21.47 13.08
CA LEU A 21 4.67 20.26 12.52
C LEU A 21 5.73 19.17 12.30
N ALA A 22 6.88 19.53 11.71
CA ALA A 22 7.99 18.61 11.47
C ALA A 22 8.52 18.02 12.78
N SER A 23 8.70 18.84 13.83
CA SER A 23 9.15 18.37 15.13
C SER A 23 8.19 17.37 15.77
N ARG A 24 6.87 17.58 15.61
CA ARG A 24 5.83 16.67 16.13
C ARG A 24 5.80 15.34 15.36
N VAL A 25 5.94 15.39 14.04
CA VAL A 25 6.02 14.19 13.20
C VAL A 25 7.26 13.38 13.56
N GLN A 26 8.41 14.05 13.76
CA GLN A 26 9.64 13.38 14.16
C GLN A 26 9.52 12.71 15.52
N ALA A 27 8.97 13.40 16.52
CA ALA A 27 8.73 12.83 17.84
C ALA A 27 7.84 11.57 17.79
N LEU A 28 6.78 11.60 16.97
CA LEU A 28 5.92 10.42 16.76
C LEU A 28 6.69 9.25 16.11
N GLN A 29 7.54 9.53 15.11
CA GLN A 29 8.35 8.48 14.49
C GLN A 29 9.35 7.88 15.46
N ASP A 30 9.97 8.71 16.30
CA ASP A 30 10.89 8.25 17.34
C ASP A 30 10.18 7.36 18.37
N ASP A 31 8.95 7.72 18.77
CA ASP A 31 8.11 6.91 19.67
C ASP A 31 7.74 5.56 19.03
N ILE A 32 7.37 5.55 17.75
CA ILE A 32 7.07 4.32 16.99
C ILE A 32 8.31 3.42 16.95
N GLU A 33 9.48 3.97 16.64
CA GLU A 33 10.73 3.22 16.57
C GLU A 33 11.17 2.73 17.95
N GLN A 34 10.98 3.52 19.01
CA GLN A 34 11.23 3.09 20.37
C GLN A 34 10.29 1.95 20.78
N ALA A 35 9.00 2.05 20.47
CA ALA A 35 8.03 0.99 20.73
C ALA A 35 8.41 -0.31 20.00
N LYS A 36 8.81 -0.21 18.72
CA LYS A 36 9.34 -1.35 17.94
C LYS A 36 10.57 -1.95 18.61
N ARG A 37 11.58 -1.15 18.97
CA ARG A 37 12.81 -1.64 19.64
C ARG A 37 12.50 -2.36 20.96
N ARG A 38 11.53 -1.86 21.72
CA ARG A 38 11.11 -2.47 23.00
C ARG A 38 10.33 -3.76 22.83
N LYS A 39 9.46 -3.87 21.81
CA LYS A 39 8.49 -4.98 21.69
C LYS A 39 8.88 -6.04 20.66
N LEU A 40 9.55 -5.67 19.57
CA LEU A 40 9.94 -6.61 18.51
C LEU A 40 10.78 -7.79 18.99
N PRO A 41 11.75 -7.66 19.93
CA PRO A 41 12.51 -8.81 20.41
C PRO A 41 11.62 -9.87 21.07
N GLY A 42 10.65 -9.45 21.89
CA GLY A 42 9.68 -10.34 22.53
C GLY A 42 8.77 -11.03 21.51
N ILE A 43 8.28 -10.27 20.52
CA ILE A 43 7.47 -10.81 19.42
C ILE A 43 8.27 -11.84 18.61
N LYS A 44 9.53 -11.55 18.26
CA LYS A 44 10.41 -12.47 17.53
C LYS A 44 10.66 -13.76 18.31
N LYS A 45 10.90 -13.66 19.63
CA LYS A 45 11.06 -14.83 20.50
C LYS A 45 9.80 -15.69 20.56
N ALA A 46 8.62 -15.06 20.72
CA ALA A 46 7.35 -15.76 20.73
C ALA A 46 7.05 -16.43 19.37
N ALA A 47 7.35 -15.74 18.26
CA ALA A 47 7.21 -16.29 16.92
C ALA A 47 8.12 -17.51 16.69
N ALA A 48 9.37 -17.45 17.17
CA ALA A 48 10.30 -18.58 17.10
C ALA A 48 9.79 -19.78 17.91
N ALA A 49 9.32 -19.56 19.15
CA ALA A 49 8.75 -20.62 19.97
C ALA A 49 7.48 -21.24 19.33
N ALA A 50 6.61 -20.42 18.73
CA ALA A 50 5.43 -20.89 18.02
C ALA A 50 5.81 -21.70 16.76
N ALA A 51 6.83 -21.28 16.02
CA ALA A 51 7.36 -22.02 14.87
C ALA A 51 7.92 -23.38 15.29
N GLU A 52 8.74 -23.43 16.34
CA GLU A 52 9.28 -24.69 16.88
C GLU A 52 8.16 -25.64 17.33
N ALA A 53 7.16 -25.13 18.06
CA ALA A 53 6.01 -25.92 18.48
C ALA A 53 5.21 -26.46 17.29
N ARG A 54 5.01 -25.64 16.24
CA ARG A 54 4.34 -26.05 15.01
C ARG A 54 5.14 -27.13 14.28
N ASP A 55 6.45 -27.00 14.19
CA ASP A 55 7.30 -27.96 13.48
C ASP A 55 7.35 -29.30 14.22
N LYS A 56 7.39 -29.30 15.56
CA LYS A 56 7.21 -30.52 16.38
C LYS A 56 5.83 -31.16 16.18
N LEU A 57 4.77 -30.36 16.20
CA LEU A 57 3.41 -30.84 15.96
C LEU A 57 3.28 -31.45 14.55
N ARG A 58 3.89 -30.80 13.55
CA ARG A 58 3.93 -31.31 12.18
C ARG A 58 4.65 -32.65 12.10
N ALA A 59 5.84 -32.76 12.68
CA ALA A 59 6.59 -34.02 12.72
C ALA A 59 5.78 -35.15 13.36
N ALA A 60 5.12 -34.88 14.50
CA ALA A 60 4.27 -35.86 15.17
C ALA A 60 3.07 -36.30 14.30
N ILE A 61 2.44 -35.38 13.57
CA ILE A 61 1.35 -35.73 12.63
C ILE A 61 1.89 -36.57 11.47
N GLU A 62 3.06 -36.23 10.93
CA GLU A 62 3.71 -36.95 9.84
C GLU A 62 4.19 -38.35 10.27
N GLU A 63 4.61 -38.53 11.53
CA GLU A 63 5.01 -39.83 12.12
C GLU A 63 3.82 -40.74 12.46
N SER A 64 2.61 -40.19 12.62
CA SER A 64 1.40 -40.96 13.00
C SER A 64 0.23 -40.79 12.03
N PRO A 65 0.40 -41.13 10.72
CA PRO A 65 -0.65 -40.99 9.72
C PRO A 65 -1.90 -41.84 10.00
N GLU A 66 -1.75 -42.95 10.71
CA GLU A 66 -2.83 -43.87 11.09
C GLU A 66 -3.89 -43.22 12.00
N LEU A 67 -3.51 -42.21 12.80
CA LEU A 67 -4.43 -41.47 13.65
C LEU A 67 -5.39 -40.56 12.85
N PHE A 68 -5.11 -40.35 11.57
CA PHE A 68 -5.83 -39.44 10.68
C PHE A 68 -6.44 -40.14 9.46
N GLN A 69 -6.85 -41.40 9.59
CA GLN A 69 -7.52 -42.12 8.49
C GLN A 69 -8.99 -41.67 8.34
N LYS A 70 -9.75 -41.67 9.44
CA LYS A 70 -11.16 -41.26 9.49
C LYS A 70 -11.50 -40.71 10.89
N PRO A 71 -11.74 -39.39 11.05
CA PRO A 71 -11.67 -38.33 10.05
C PRO A 71 -10.22 -37.96 9.69
N ARG A 72 -10.00 -37.46 8.47
CA ARG A 72 -8.66 -37.03 8.00
C ARG A 72 -8.11 -35.80 8.71
N THR A 73 -8.98 -35.07 9.40
CA THR A 73 -8.61 -33.90 10.20
C THR A 73 -9.46 -33.85 11.46
N LEU A 74 -8.89 -33.34 12.54
CA LEU A 74 -9.51 -33.15 13.85
C LEU A 74 -9.28 -31.71 14.31
N ILE A 75 -10.11 -31.21 15.24
CA ILE A 75 -9.88 -29.91 15.88
C ILE A 75 -9.50 -30.17 17.33
N ILE A 76 -8.30 -29.76 17.72
CA ILE A 76 -7.77 -29.92 19.09
C ILE A 76 -7.33 -28.55 19.57
N ALA A 77 -7.81 -28.13 20.75
CA ALA A 77 -7.55 -26.80 21.31
C ALA A 77 -7.83 -25.64 20.31
N GLY A 78 -8.86 -25.80 19.46
CA GLY A 78 -9.22 -24.83 18.43
C GLY A 78 -8.34 -24.87 17.16
N ILE A 79 -7.33 -25.74 17.10
CA ILE A 79 -6.43 -25.89 15.95
C ILE A 79 -6.84 -27.12 15.14
N ARG A 80 -7.07 -26.94 13.84
CA ARG A 80 -7.34 -28.06 12.92
C ARG A 80 -6.03 -28.75 12.53
N VAL A 81 -5.93 -30.04 12.83
CA VAL A 81 -4.75 -30.89 12.59
C VAL A 81 -5.12 -32.11 11.76
N GLY A 82 -4.18 -32.63 10.96
CA GLY A 82 -4.35 -33.81 10.10
C GLY A 82 -3.97 -33.54 8.64
N PHE A 83 -4.46 -34.39 7.74
CA PHE A 83 -4.05 -34.38 6.33
C PHE A 83 -5.16 -33.88 5.41
N THR A 84 -4.88 -32.79 4.69
CA THR A 84 -5.69 -32.37 3.54
C THR A 84 -4.99 -32.74 2.22
N LYS A 85 -5.76 -32.87 1.14
CA LYS A 85 -5.15 -32.91 -0.21
C LYS A 85 -4.54 -31.53 -0.48
N GLY A 86 -3.26 -31.50 -0.87
CA GLY A 86 -2.63 -30.26 -1.29
C GLY A 86 -3.36 -29.67 -2.50
N SER A 87 -3.61 -28.36 -2.48
CA SER A 87 -3.97 -27.64 -3.70
C SER A 87 -2.76 -27.76 -4.63
N GLY A 88 -2.91 -28.46 -5.77
CA GLY A 88 -1.82 -28.62 -6.73
C GLY A 88 -1.19 -27.27 -7.05
N LYS A 89 0.14 -27.19 -6.98
CA LYS A 89 0.85 -25.96 -7.33
C LYS A 89 0.78 -25.79 -8.84
N ILE A 90 0.04 -24.79 -9.30
CA ILE A 90 0.09 -24.36 -10.69
C ILE A 90 1.32 -23.46 -10.83
N SER A 91 2.39 -23.99 -11.41
CA SER A 91 3.57 -23.22 -11.78
C SER A 91 3.67 -23.15 -13.30
N PHE A 92 4.05 -21.98 -13.78
CA PHE A 92 4.32 -21.72 -15.19
C PHE A 92 5.65 -20.98 -15.28
N ASP A 93 6.55 -21.49 -16.13
CA ASP A 93 7.89 -20.90 -16.28
C ASP A 93 7.85 -19.59 -17.06
N ASP A 94 6.92 -19.49 -18.03
CA ASP A 94 6.72 -18.29 -18.85
C ASP A 94 5.23 -17.91 -18.91
N PRO A 95 4.82 -16.88 -18.15
CA PRO A 95 3.45 -16.38 -18.17
C PRO A 95 2.97 -15.94 -19.56
N ALA A 96 3.85 -15.36 -20.40
CA ALA A 96 3.46 -14.85 -21.71
C ALA A 96 3.15 -16.00 -22.67
N ARG A 97 3.97 -17.06 -22.65
CA ARG A 97 3.70 -18.29 -23.40
C ARG A 97 2.40 -18.96 -22.95
N VAL A 98 2.12 -18.98 -21.65
CA VAL A 98 0.87 -19.54 -21.12
C VAL A 98 -0.34 -18.74 -21.58
N VAL A 99 -0.29 -17.40 -21.55
CA VAL A 99 -1.36 -16.54 -22.10
C VAL A 99 -1.59 -16.82 -23.59
N ALA A 100 -0.53 -16.96 -24.38
CA ALA A 100 -0.64 -17.28 -25.81
C ALA A 100 -1.27 -18.67 -26.05
N LEU A 101 -0.91 -19.67 -25.25
CA LEU A 101 -1.49 -21.01 -25.33
C LEU A 101 -2.95 -21.04 -24.85
N ILE A 102 -3.30 -20.28 -23.81
CA ILE A 102 -4.69 -20.12 -23.36
C ILE A 102 -5.53 -19.56 -24.52
N ARG A 103 -5.07 -18.50 -25.19
CA ARG A 103 -5.78 -17.93 -26.35
C ARG A 103 -5.91 -18.92 -27.52
N ARG A 104 -4.95 -19.83 -27.70
CA ARG A 104 -4.93 -20.81 -28.79
C ARG A 104 -5.81 -22.04 -28.52
N HIS A 105 -5.77 -22.57 -27.30
CA HIS A 105 -6.40 -23.85 -26.95
C HIS A 105 -7.74 -23.69 -26.23
N TYR A 106 -7.94 -22.54 -25.58
CA TYR A 106 -9.15 -22.23 -24.81
C TYR A 106 -9.67 -20.84 -25.17
N PRO A 107 -9.93 -20.54 -26.47
CA PRO A 107 -10.39 -19.22 -26.88
C PRO A 107 -11.68 -18.81 -26.16
N ASP A 108 -12.61 -19.77 -25.96
CA ASP A 108 -13.90 -19.53 -25.31
C ASP A 108 -13.80 -19.26 -23.79
N GLN A 109 -12.64 -19.56 -23.16
CA GLN A 109 -12.39 -19.34 -21.73
C GLN A 109 -11.25 -18.34 -21.49
N ALA A 110 -10.73 -17.72 -22.54
CA ALA A 110 -9.58 -16.82 -22.45
C ALA A 110 -9.84 -15.66 -21.48
N ASP A 111 -11.05 -15.10 -21.48
CA ASP A 111 -11.44 -13.99 -20.60
C ASP A 111 -11.55 -14.41 -19.13
N ALA A 112 -11.83 -15.68 -18.84
CA ALA A 112 -11.86 -16.21 -17.48
C ALA A 112 -10.46 -16.57 -16.95
N LEU A 113 -9.55 -16.95 -17.84
CA LEU A 113 -8.21 -17.46 -17.51
C LEU A 113 -7.11 -16.40 -17.60
N ILE A 114 -7.36 -15.27 -18.26
CA ILE A 114 -6.39 -14.19 -18.45
C ILE A 114 -6.90 -12.92 -17.75
N LYS A 115 -6.12 -12.40 -16.81
CA LYS A 115 -6.38 -11.09 -16.22
C LYS A 115 -5.93 -9.98 -17.17
N VAL A 116 -6.87 -9.23 -17.71
CA VAL A 116 -6.60 -7.98 -18.44
C VAL A 116 -6.66 -6.80 -17.47
N THR A 117 -5.70 -5.88 -17.53
CA THR A 117 -5.71 -4.66 -16.72
C THR A 117 -5.49 -3.47 -17.65
N GLU A 118 -6.55 -2.69 -17.86
CA GLU A 118 -6.52 -1.45 -18.63
C GLU A 118 -6.51 -0.27 -17.67
N ALA A 119 -5.50 0.61 -17.81
CA ALA A 119 -5.35 1.79 -16.97
C ALA A 119 -4.99 3.00 -17.85
N PRO A 120 -5.62 4.16 -17.63
CA PRO A 120 -5.31 5.36 -18.41
C PRO A 120 -3.89 5.85 -18.13
N VAL A 121 -3.14 6.11 -19.19
CA VAL A 121 -1.75 6.60 -19.09
C VAL A 121 -1.77 8.12 -18.95
N ARG A 122 -1.82 8.61 -17.70
CA ARG A 122 -1.87 10.07 -17.40
C ARG A 122 -0.83 10.91 -18.15
N LYS A 123 0.40 10.41 -18.29
CA LYS A 123 1.45 11.11 -19.04
C LYS A 123 1.12 11.26 -20.52
N ALA A 124 0.55 10.23 -21.15
CA ALA A 124 0.14 10.28 -22.55
C ALA A 124 -1.10 11.15 -22.74
N LEU A 125 -2.02 11.15 -21.78
CA LEU A 125 -3.17 12.04 -21.76
C LEU A 125 -2.74 13.52 -21.70
N GLY A 126 -1.66 13.85 -20.99
CA GLY A 126 -1.11 15.21 -20.96
C GLY A 126 -0.57 15.73 -22.29
N ASN A 127 -0.35 14.87 -23.30
CA ASN A 127 0.10 15.27 -24.64
C ASN A 127 -1.07 15.58 -25.60
N LEU A 128 -2.31 15.30 -25.19
CA LEU A 128 -3.50 15.58 -25.99
C LEU A 128 -3.93 17.03 -25.79
N SER A 129 -4.54 17.63 -26.82
CA SER A 129 -5.10 18.97 -26.71
C SER A 129 -6.28 18.99 -25.74
N VAL A 130 -6.59 20.16 -25.18
CA VAL A 130 -7.74 20.36 -24.27
C VAL A 130 -9.06 19.93 -24.93
N SER A 131 -9.19 20.10 -26.24
CA SER A 131 -10.37 19.65 -27.00
C SER A 131 -10.49 18.13 -27.09
N GLU A 132 -9.36 17.42 -27.21
CA GLU A 132 -9.30 15.96 -27.21
C GLU A 132 -9.51 15.38 -25.80
N LEU A 133 -8.92 16.00 -24.78
CA LEU A 133 -9.10 15.62 -23.38
C LEU A 133 -10.56 15.78 -22.95
N LYS A 134 -11.22 16.87 -23.35
CA LYS A 134 -12.65 17.09 -23.10
C LYS A 134 -13.55 16.05 -23.77
N ARG A 135 -13.17 15.53 -24.95
CA ARG A 135 -13.91 14.44 -25.63
C ARG A 135 -13.85 13.11 -24.88
N ILE A 136 -12.76 12.83 -24.15
CA ILE A 136 -12.57 11.61 -23.37
C ILE A 136 -12.90 11.78 -21.88
N GLY A 137 -13.55 12.89 -21.50
CA GLY A 137 -13.99 13.16 -20.14
C GLY A 137 -12.86 13.55 -19.17
N VAL A 138 -11.68 13.93 -19.67
CA VAL A 138 -10.58 14.45 -18.86
C VAL A 138 -10.70 15.98 -18.76
N THR A 139 -10.90 16.48 -17.55
CA THR A 139 -10.86 17.92 -17.27
C THR A 139 -9.42 18.35 -17.04
N VAL A 140 -9.01 19.44 -17.70
CA VAL A 140 -7.74 20.12 -17.46
C VAL A 140 -8.06 21.45 -16.80
N GLU A 141 -7.57 21.66 -15.58
CA GLU A 141 -7.62 22.96 -14.91
C GLU A 141 -6.56 23.89 -15.54
N GLU A 142 -6.91 25.16 -15.78
CA GLU A 142 -6.08 26.12 -16.54
C GLU A 142 -4.65 26.25 -15.98
N THR A 143 -3.67 26.28 -16.89
CA THR A 143 -2.26 26.57 -16.60
C THR A 143 -2.03 28.07 -16.46
N GLY A 144 -2.61 28.67 -15.42
CA GLY A 144 -2.26 30.03 -14.99
C GLY A 144 -0.94 30.07 -14.22
N ASP A 145 -0.45 31.28 -13.92
CA ASP A 145 0.67 31.46 -12.99
C ASP A 145 0.30 30.88 -11.61
N GLN A 146 1.13 29.97 -11.11
CA GLN A 146 0.91 29.32 -9.81
C GLN A 146 1.79 29.94 -8.74
N VAL A 147 1.19 30.26 -7.59
CA VAL A 147 1.93 30.66 -6.40
C VAL A 147 2.73 29.46 -5.90
N VAL A 148 4.05 29.60 -5.80
CA VAL A 148 4.93 28.54 -5.31
C VAL A 148 5.27 28.80 -3.84
N ILE A 149 4.81 27.92 -2.95
CA ILE A 149 5.20 27.90 -1.54
C ILE A 149 5.83 26.53 -1.30
N LYS A 150 7.17 26.48 -1.34
CA LYS A 150 7.93 25.24 -1.12
C LYS A 150 9.08 25.49 -0.15
N PRO A 151 9.19 24.71 0.93
CA PRO A 151 10.34 24.70 1.83
C PRO A 151 11.58 24.15 1.11
N THR A 152 12.78 24.54 1.55
CA THR A 152 14.06 24.12 0.93
C THR A 152 14.70 22.89 1.59
N ASP A 153 14.34 22.54 2.82
CA ASP A 153 14.92 21.41 3.56
C ASP A 153 14.11 20.13 3.42
N SER A 154 14.76 18.96 3.43
CA SER A 154 14.29 17.75 2.73
C SER A 154 14.01 16.49 3.57
N GLU A 155 14.33 16.42 4.87
CA GLU A 155 14.37 15.12 5.56
C GLU A 155 13.02 14.59 6.06
N VAL A 156 12.08 15.46 6.45
CA VAL A 156 10.76 15.07 7.01
C VAL A 156 9.61 15.36 6.02
N ASP A 157 9.99 15.77 4.82
CA ASP A 157 9.13 16.49 3.89
C ASP A 157 7.95 15.69 3.35
N LYS A 158 8.14 14.41 3.06
CA LYS A 158 7.07 13.62 2.43
C LYS A 158 5.88 13.42 3.36
N LEU A 159 6.14 13.20 4.66
CA LEU A 159 5.08 12.99 5.65
C LEU A 159 4.42 14.31 6.02
N VAL A 160 5.20 15.37 6.18
CA VAL A 160 4.68 16.72 6.44
C VAL A 160 3.83 17.20 5.26
N ASN A 161 4.29 17.02 4.03
CA ASN A 161 3.54 17.40 2.84
C ASN A 161 2.27 16.56 2.65
N ALA A 162 2.31 15.26 2.98
CA ALA A 162 1.12 14.42 2.94
C ALA A 162 0.06 14.88 3.96
N LEU A 163 0.48 15.23 5.18
CA LEU A 163 -0.43 15.74 6.22
C LEU A 163 -1.00 17.11 5.87
N LEU A 164 -0.21 18.01 5.29
CA LEU A 164 -0.69 19.31 4.80
C LEU A 164 -1.71 19.11 3.66
N ALA A 165 -1.42 18.24 2.70
CA ALA A 165 -2.34 17.95 1.61
C ALA A 165 -3.63 17.23 2.05
N ASP A 166 -3.58 16.45 3.14
CA ASP A 166 -4.78 15.87 3.76
C ASP A 166 -5.60 16.95 4.48
N ALA A 167 -4.95 17.87 5.20
CA ALA A 167 -5.62 18.99 5.87
C ALA A 167 -6.31 19.93 4.86
N GLU A 168 -5.62 20.29 3.77
CA GLU A 168 -6.18 21.09 2.67
C GLU A 168 -7.42 20.42 2.03
N ARG A 169 -7.39 19.09 1.88
CA ARG A 169 -8.56 18.32 1.39
C ARG A 169 -9.74 18.37 2.35
N ILE A 170 -9.50 18.23 3.66
CA ILE A 170 -10.54 18.28 4.68
C ILE A 170 -11.18 19.68 4.74
N GLU A 171 -10.38 20.74 4.62
CA GLU A 171 -10.89 22.12 4.60
C GLU A 171 -11.73 22.40 3.34
N ALA A 172 -11.31 21.89 2.17
CA ALA A 172 -12.06 22.03 0.92
C ALA A 172 -13.41 21.30 0.93
N GLU A 173 -13.48 20.12 1.55
CA GLU A 173 -14.72 19.34 1.70
C GLU A 173 -15.67 19.97 2.74
N GLY A 174 -15.14 20.55 3.82
CA GLY A 174 -15.93 21.23 4.85
C GLY A 174 -16.50 22.59 4.42
N ALA A 175 -15.86 23.28 3.48
CA ALA A 175 -16.34 24.55 2.93
C ALA A 175 -17.42 24.39 1.83
N ALA A 176 -17.61 23.17 1.32
CA ALA A 176 -18.59 22.84 0.29
C ALA A 176 -19.91 22.25 0.84
N ALA A 177 -20.05 22.16 2.18
CA ALA A 177 -21.23 21.68 2.90
C ALA A 177 -21.96 22.84 3.62
#